data_AF-A0A1D2I3Y6-F1
#
_entry.id   AF-A0A1D2I3Y6-F1
#
_cell.length_a   1.000
_cell.length_b   1.000
_cell.length_c   1.000
_cell.angle_alpha   90.00
_cell.angle_beta   90.00
_cell.angle_gamma   90.00
#
_symmetry.space_group_name_H-M   'P 1'
#
loop_
_entity.id
_entity.type
_entity.pdbx_description
1 polymer ?
#
loop_
_entity_poly.entity_id
_entity_poly.type
_entity_poly.pdbx_seq_one_letter_code
_entity_poly.pdbx_strand_id
1 'polypeptide(L)' 'METVVANPMAGRVIPLKKGMTDPRWMGSDGWVKMTRRVNMGAEGDVEIHYVMNTITGHVDDYKFK' A
#
# COMPACT_ATOMS: atom_id res chain seq x y z
N MET A 1 3.65 -15.65 0.33
CA MET A 1 3.86 -14.22 0.03
C MET A 1 3.36 -13.79 -1.37
N GLU A 2 2.83 -14.70 -2.20
CA GLU A 2 2.47 -14.40 -3.60
C GLU A 2 1.11 -13.69 -3.78
N THR A 3 0.17 -13.87 -2.86
CA THR A 3 -1.22 -13.36 -3.03
C THR A 3 -1.40 -11.86 -2.82
N VAL A 4 -0.47 -11.20 -2.15
CA VAL A 4 -0.56 -9.74 -1.86
C VAL A 4 -0.07 -8.92 -3.06
N VAL A 5 0.94 -9.44 -3.77
CA VAL A 5 1.52 -8.83 -4.97
C VAL A 5 0.55 -8.92 -6.16
N ALA A 6 -0.33 -9.92 -6.19
CA ALA A 6 -1.21 -10.19 -7.32
C ALA A 6 -2.26 -9.09 -7.61
N ASN A 7 -2.63 -8.26 -6.62
CA ASN A 7 -3.60 -7.17 -6.81
C ASN A 7 -3.37 -6.03 -5.79
N PRO A 8 -2.41 -5.12 -6.03
CA PRO A 8 -2.15 -3.99 -5.14
C PRO A 8 -3.30 -2.99 -5.07
N MET A 9 -4.22 -2.97 -6.06
CA MET A 9 -5.43 -2.12 -5.99
C MET A 9 -6.48 -2.62 -5.01
N ALA A 10 -6.37 -3.86 -4.51
CA ALA A 10 -7.34 -4.43 -3.57
C ALA A 10 -7.13 -3.94 -2.12
N GLY A 11 -6.12 -3.10 -1.86
CA GLY A 11 -5.97 -2.39 -0.59
C GLY A 11 -6.85 -1.15 -0.49
N ARG A 12 -6.81 -0.51 0.67
CA ARG A 12 -7.49 0.76 0.95
C ARG A 12 -6.48 1.89 1.07
N VAL A 13 -6.79 3.03 0.46
CA VAL A 13 -6.01 4.27 0.64
C VAL A 13 -6.13 4.75 2.08
N ILE A 14 -4.99 5.05 2.69
CA ILE A 14 -4.91 5.68 4.01
C ILE A 14 -4.86 7.20 3.79
N PRO A 15 -5.89 7.96 4.20
CA PRO A 15 -5.86 9.41 4.09
C PRO A 15 -4.85 9.98 5.08
N LEU A 16 -3.72 10.47 4.56
CA LEU A 16 -2.72 11.18 5.35
C LEU A 16 -3.14 12.64 5.48
N LYS A 17 -3.09 13.18 6.71
CA LYS A 17 -3.52 14.57 7.01
C LYS A 17 -2.82 15.63 6.13
N LYS A 18 -1.58 15.37 5.71
CA LYS A 18 -0.78 16.25 4.83
C LYS A 18 -0.57 15.68 3.43
N GLY A 19 -1.27 14.59 3.08
CA GLY A 19 -0.92 13.78 1.91
C GLY A 19 0.44 13.09 2.05
N MET A 20 0.92 12.55 0.94
CA MET A 20 2.29 12.02 0.85
C MET A 20 3.27 13.18 0.61
N THR A 21 4.24 13.36 1.52
CA THR A 21 5.22 14.47 1.47
C THR A 21 6.66 13.97 1.30
N ASP A 22 6.87 12.67 1.15
CA ASP A 22 8.19 12.12 0.92
C ASP A 22 8.61 12.41 -0.53
N PRO A 23 9.82 12.95 -0.79
CA PRO A 23 10.24 13.31 -2.14
C PRO A 23 10.38 12.11 -3.08
N ARG A 24 10.46 10.87 -2.57
CA ARG A 24 10.49 9.65 -3.39
C ARG A 24 9.09 9.23 -3.84
N TRP A 25 8.08 9.57 -3.05
CA TRP A 25 6.68 9.17 -3.24
C TRP A 25 5.76 10.36 -3.03
N MET A 26 5.95 11.44 -3.79
CA MET A 26 5.22 12.68 -3.59
C MET A 26 3.74 12.51 -3.97
N GLY A 27 2.83 13.04 -3.15
CA GLY A 27 1.40 12.99 -3.44
C GLY A 27 1.02 13.72 -4.73
N SER A 28 1.74 14.79 -5.04
CA SER A 28 1.60 15.55 -6.30
C SER A 28 1.96 14.71 -7.53
N ASP A 29 2.81 13.69 -7.39
CA ASP A 29 3.15 12.75 -8.46
C ASP A 29 2.19 11.54 -8.51
N GLY A 30 1.11 11.57 -7.72
CA GLY A 30 0.08 10.52 -7.71
C GLY A 30 0.32 9.39 -6.70
N TRP A 31 1.29 9.54 -5.80
CA TRP A 31 1.55 8.53 -4.77
C TRP A 31 0.56 8.62 -3.61
N VAL A 32 0.09 7.46 -3.17
CA VAL A 32 -0.78 7.28 -2.02
C VAL A 32 -0.24 6.20 -1.10
N LYS A 33 -0.53 6.32 0.20
CA LYS A 33 -0.29 5.24 1.15
C LYS A 33 -1.47 4.28 1.15
N MET A 34 -1.19 2.99 1.08
CA MET A 34 -2.16 1.92 1.05
C MET A 34 -2.00 1.02 2.26
N THR A 35 -3.10 0.44 2.72
CA THR A 35 -3.10 -0.68 3.68
C THR A 35 -3.94 -1.82 3.12
N ARG A 36 -3.54 -3.05 3.39
CA ARG A 36 -4.31 -4.25 3.09
C ARG A 36 -4.16 -5.27 4.20
N ARG A 37 -5.28 -5.72 4.75
CA ARG A 37 -5.32 -6.85 5.68
C ARG A 37 -5.52 -8.13 4.89
N VAL A 38 -4.67 -9.13 5.12
CA VAL A 38 -4.69 -10.40 4.41
C VAL A 38 -4.87 -11.50 5.45
N ASN A 39 -5.96 -12.25 5.34
CA ASN A 39 -6.20 -13.39 6.21
C ASN A 39 -5.38 -14.59 5.70
N MET A 40 -4.49 -15.13 6.55
CA MET A 40 -3.65 -16.29 6.26
C MET A 40 -4.22 -17.57 6.88
N GLY A 41 -5.53 -17.62 7.16
CA GLY A 41 -6.18 -18.78 7.77
C GLY A 41 -5.78 -18.98 9.23
N ALA A 42 -5.23 -20.16 9.56
CA ALA A 42 -4.89 -20.56 10.93
C ALA A 42 -3.77 -19.71 11.55
N GLU A 43 -2.93 -19.08 10.72
CA GLU A 43 -1.81 -18.24 11.16
C GLU A 43 -2.24 -16.81 11.56
N GLY A 44 -3.52 -16.48 11.37
CA GLY A 44 -4.08 -15.16 11.68
C GLY A 44 -4.07 -14.22 10.48
N ASP A 45 -4.25 -12.93 10.76
CA ASP A 45 -4.27 -11.88 9.76
C ASP A 45 -2.95 -11.08 9.77
N VAL A 46 -2.51 -10.68 8.59
CA VAL A 46 -1.32 -9.84 8.38
C VAL A 46 -1.77 -8.49 7.84
N GLU A 47 -1.31 -7.41 8.45
CA GLU A 47 -1.55 -6.07 7.94
C GLU A 47 -0.35 -5.60 7.11
N ILE A 48 -0.63 -5.12 5.90
CA ILE A 48 0.41 -4.79 4.94
C ILE A 48 0.22 -3.35 4.52
N HIS A 49 1.23 -2.54 4.80
CA HIS A 49 1.32 -1.16 4.35
C HIS A 49 2.25 -1.09 3.14
N TYR A 50 1.92 -0.27 2.15
CA TYR A 50 2.75 0.00 0.99
C TYR A 50 2.40 1.36 0.40
N VAL A 51 3.20 1.84 -0.53
CA VAL A 51 2.89 3.06 -1.30
C VAL A 51 2.61 2.68 -2.74
N MET A 52 1.58 3.29 -3.33
CA MET A 52 1.18 3.03 -4.71
C MET A 52 1.06 4.36 -5.46
N ASN A 53 1.58 4.41 -6.68
CA ASN A 53 1.31 5.49 -7.61
C ASN A 53 0.06 5.17 -8.42
N THR A 54 -0.99 5.98 -8.30
CA THR A 54 -2.26 5.73 -8.98
C THR A 54 -2.25 6.14 -10.46
N ILE A 55 -1.24 6.91 -10.89
CA ILE A 55 -1.06 7.33 -12.27
C ILE A 55 -0.32 6.25 -13.06
N THR A 56 0.79 5.74 -12.51
CA THR A 56 1.65 4.77 -13.20
C THR A 56 1.33 3.33 -12.84
N GLY A 57 0.63 3.08 -11.72
CA GLY A 57 0.37 1.75 -11.18
C GLY A 57 1.55 1.15 -10.41
N HIS A 58 2.64 1.89 -10.25
CA HIS A 58 3.83 1.41 -9.52
C HIS A 58 3.55 1.26 -8.02
N VAL A 59 4.23 0.30 -7.40
CA VAL A 59 4.10 0.01 -5.97
C VAL A 59 5.48 -0.12 -5.34
N ASP A 60 5.64 0.40 -4.13
CA ASP A 60 6.92 0.42 -3.39
C ASP A 60 6.70 0.35 -1.86
N ASP A 61 7.77 0.36 -1.06
CA ASP A 61 7.79 0.40 0.42
C ASP A 61 6.85 -0.60 1.12
N TYR A 62 6.87 -1.88 0.75
CA TYR A 62 6.08 -2.91 1.45
C TYR A 62 6.56 -3.12 2.89
N LYS A 63 5.63 -3.02 3.84
CA LYS A 63 5.83 -3.23 5.28
C LYS A 63 4.76 -4.17 5.82
N PHE A 64 5.19 -5.29 6.37
CA PHE A 64 4.34 -6.31 6.98
C PHE A 64 4.31 -6.10 8.49
N LYS A 65 3.12 -6.07 9.08
CA LYS A 65 2.87 -5.91 10.50
C LYS A 65 1.94 -7.00 11.02
#